data_AF-A0A533S0H2-F1
#
_entry.id   AF-A0A533S0H2-F1
#
_cell.length_a   1.000
_cell.length_b   1.000
_cell.length_c   1.000
_cell.angle_alpha   90.00
_cell.angle_beta   90.00
_cell.angle_gamma   90.00
#
_symmetry.space_group_name_H-M   'P 1'
#
loop_
_entity.id
_entity.type
_entity.pdbx_description
1 polymer ?
#
loop_
_entity_poly.entity_id
_entity_poly.type
_entity_poly.pdbx_seq_one_letter_code
_entity_poly.pdbx_strand_id
1 'polypeptide(L)'
;MRSQAVQKANDLLGQKAYLALKPLLMQCISEGNHEALLAVKLLAATRGTGVRENAFYSLLAWQEAGLETMLDLALTAPFPHNLHLACDILSSIAIGEMPSFKNAYQMEAWQEEVTKRFQDASVFTSKAEDILRKLILSLDEADIDHLPSVLGFRFWFQNPKKLRLILSIASLRWIAVGNKVIDDYLQLIVNRH
;
A
#
# COMPACT_ATOMS: atom_id res chain seq x y z
N MET A 1 2.78 -25.46 14.70
CA MET A 1 1.31 -25.51 14.56
C MET A 1 0.91 -24.38 13.62
N ARG A 2 0.09 -24.61 12.59
CA ARG A 2 -0.40 -23.51 11.74
C ARG A 2 -1.36 -22.65 12.57
N SER A 3 -1.16 -21.34 12.57
CA SER A 3 -2.03 -20.37 13.26
C SER A 3 -3.49 -20.51 12.81
N GLN A 4 -4.41 -20.47 13.76
CA GLN A 4 -5.85 -20.56 13.51
C GLN A 4 -6.35 -19.42 12.61
N ALA A 5 -5.80 -18.21 12.74
CA ALA A 5 -6.18 -17.06 11.92
C ALA A 5 -5.73 -17.23 10.46
N VAL A 6 -4.50 -17.70 10.26
CA VAL A 6 -3.95 -17.98 8.91
C VAL A 6 -4.70 -19.12 8.24
N GLN A 7 -5.10 -20.15 8.99
CA GLN A 7 -5.93 -21.24 8.44
C GLN A 7 -7.29 -20.72 8.00
N LYS A 8 -7.98 -19.94 8.83
CA LYS A 8 -9.27 -19.31 8.49
C LYS A 8 -9.18 -18.43 7.24
N ALA A 9 -8.09 -17.67 7.09
CA ALA A 9 -7.86 -16.85 5.89
C ALA A 9 -7.72 -17.73 4.64
N ASN A 10 -6.95 -18.82 4.70
CA ASN A 10 -6.83 -19.77 3.59
C ASN A 10 -8.16 -20.44 3.24
N ASP A 11 -8.95 -20.83 4.24
CA ASP A 11 -10.26 -21.45 4.05
C ASP A 11 -11.23 -20.48 3.35
N LEU A 12 -11.22 -19.20 3.74
CA LEU A 12 -12.03 -18.15 3.12
C LEU A 12 -11.68 -17.97 1.64
N LEU A 13 -10.39 -17.98 1.30
CA LEU A 13 -9.93 -17.88 -0.08
C LEU A 13 -10.28 -19.12 -0.92
N GLY A 14 -10.20 -20.31 -0.33
CA GLY A 14 -10.56 -21.57 -0.99
C GLY A 14 -12.06 -21.69 -1.27
N GLN A 15 -12.90 -21.24 -0.34
CA GLN A 15 -14.36 -21.40 -0.42
C GLN A 15 -15.08 -20.21 -1.08
N LYS A 16 -14.37 -19.12 -1.43
CA LYS A 16 -14.96 -17.85 -1.91
C LYS A 16 -16.05 -17.31 -0.98
N ALA A 17 -15.91 -17.56 0.32
CA ALA A 17 -16.90 -17.23 1.35
C ALA A 17 -16.78 -15.75 1.78
N TYR A 18 -17.02 -14.83 0.85
CA TYR A 18 -16.79 -13.39 1.04
C TYR A 18 -17.63 -12.76 2.17
N LEU A 19 -18.74 -13.39 2.57
CA LEU A 19 -19.56 -12.96 3.71
C LEU A 19 -18.81 -13.07 5.05
N ALA A 20 -17.84 -13.97 5.15
CA ALA A 20 -17.04 -14.17 6.36
C ALA A 20 -15.84 -13.20 6.47
N LEU A 21 -15.60 -12.37 5.46
CA LEU A 21 -14.42 -11.49 5.40
C LEU A 21 -14.41 -10.48 6.55
N LYS A 22 -15.48 -9.69 6.70
CA LYS A 22 -15.53 -8.60 7.69
C LYS A 22 -15.46 -9.13 9.12
N PRO A 23 -16.19 -10.21 9.49
CA PRO A 23 -16.00 -10.86 10.79
C PRO A 23 -14.56 -11.34 11.02
N LEU A 24 -13.91 -11.92 10.01
CA LEU A 24 -12.51 -12.37 10.13
C LEU A 24 -11.55 -11.19 10.30
N LEU A 25 -11.72 -10.11 9.53
CA LEU A 25 -10.91 -8.90 9.67
C LEU A 25 -11.09 -8.29 11.08
N MET A 26 -12.33 -8.19 11.57
CA MET A 26 -12.61 -7.73 12.92
C MET A 26 -11.94 -8.62 13.98
N GLN A 27 -11.98 -9.94 13.82
CA GLN A 27 -11.30 -10.87 14.72
C GLN A 27 -9.78 -10.64 14.70
N CYS A 28 -9.16 -10.55 13.51
CA CYS A 28 -7.73 -10.29 13.37
C CYS A 28 -7.34 -8.95 14.00
N ILE A 29 -8.11 -7.90 13.75
CA ILE A 29 -7.88 -6.58 14.34
C ILE A 29 -7.97 -6.69 15.86
N SER A 30 -9.03 -7.29 16.40
CA SER A 30 -9.20 -7.51 17.84
C SER A 30 -7.99 -8.21 18.47
N GLU A 31 -7.52 -9.31 17.87
CA GLU A 31 -6.37 -10.08 18.34
C GLU A 31 -5.06 -9.27 18.33
N GLY A 32 -4.83 -8.45 17.30
CA GLY A 32 -3.69 -7.52 17.20
C GLY A 32 -2.29 -8.17 17.16
N ASN A 33 -2.20 -9.50 17.23
CA ASN A 33 -0.93 -10.22 17.26
C ASN A 33 -0.30 -10.35 15.86
N HIS A 34 0.93 -10.87 15.81
CA HIS A 34 1.66 -11.05 14.54
C HIS A 34 0.97 -12.06 13.60
N GLU A 35 0.32 -13.08 14.13
CA GLU A 35 -0.37 -14.08 13.30
C GLU A 35 -1.60 -13.51 12.60
N ALA A 36 -2.33 -12.63 13.28
CA ALA A 36 -3.45 -11.88 12.72
C ALA A 36 -2.98 -10.92 11.61
N LEU A 37 -1.83 -10.26 11.78
CA LEU A 37 -1.20 -9.47 10.72
C LEU A 37 -0.86 -10.34 9.50
N LEU A 38 -0.28 -11.53 9.71
CA LEU A 38 0.01 -12.47 8.61
C LEU A 38 -1.25 -12.93 7.89
N ALA A 39 -2.35 -13.16 8.61
CA ALA A 39 -3.63 -13.52 8.02
C ALA A 39 -4.19 -12.37 7.15
N VAL A 40 -4.15 -11.13 7.63
CA VAL A 40 -4.57 -9.94 6.86
C VAL A 40 -3.67 -9.73 5.63
N LYS A 41 -2.35 -9.89 5.78
CA LYS A 41 -1.39 -9.85 4.67
C LYS A 41 -1.74 -10.86 3.58
N LEU A 42 -2.07 -12.10 3.98
CA LEU A 42 -2.46 -13.16 3.05
C LEU A 42 -3.75 -12.81 2.29
N LEU A 43 -4.74 -12.20 2.95
CA LEU A 43 -5.97 -11.71 2.30
C LEU A 43 -5.70 -10.53 1.35
N ALA A 44 -4.77 -9.63 1.71
CA ALA A 44 -4.38 -8.49 0.90
C ALA A 44 -3.56 -8.88 -0.34
N ALA A 45 -2.88 -10.03 -0.34
CA ALA A 45 -2.15 -10.55 -1.50
C ALA A 45 -3.06 -11.15 -2.59
N THR A 46 -4.38 -11.15 -2.40
CA THR A 46 -5.32 -11.85 -3.28
C THR A 46 -5.66 -11.06 -4.53
N ARG A 47 -6.14 -11.76 -5.57
CA ARG A 47 -6.63 -11.13 -6.81
C ARG A 47 -8.07 -10.59 -6.69
N GLY A 48 -8.81 -10.94 -5.64
CA GLY A 48 -10.20 -10.51 -5.44
C GLY A 48 -10.25 -9.08 -4.94
N THR A 49 -10.77 -8.14 -5.74
CA THR A 49 -10.77 -6.69 -5.46
C THR A 49 -11.36 -6.36 -4.08
N GLY A 50 -12.56 -6.86 -3.77
CA GLY A 50 -13.21 -6.59 -2.49
C GLY A 50 -12.52 -7.20 -1.27
N VAL A 51 -11.89 -8.37 -1.39
CA VAL A 51 -11.13 -8.98 -0.27
C VAL A 51 -9.86 -8.19 -0.02
N ARG A 52 -9.12 -7.95 -1.10
CA ARG A 52 -7.86 -7.24 -1.08
C ARG A 52 -8.02 -5.83 -0.52
N GLU A 53 -8.93 -5.03 -1.05
CA GLU A 53 -9.08 -3.62 -0.63
C GLU A 53 -9.40 -3.52 0.86
N ASN A 54 -10.34 -4.32 1.36
CA ASN A 54 -10.69 -4.36 2.78
C ASN A 54 -9.50 -4.78 3.64
N ALA A 55 -8.81 -5.87 3.27
CA ALA A 55 -7.65 -6.35 4.00
C ALA A 55 -6.49 -5.34 3.98
N PHE A 56 -6.27 -4.67 2.85
CA PHE A 56 -5.24 -3.66 2.69
C PHE A 56 -5.52 -2.46 3.61
N TYR A 57 -6.77 -1.99 3.68
CA TYR A 57 -7.15 -0.95 4.63
C TYR A 57 -7.00 -1.40 6.09
N SER A 58 -7.35 -2.66 6.40
CA SER A 58 -7.22 -3.21 7.76
C SER A 58 -5.78 -3.24 8.29
N LEU A 59 -4.76 -3.24 7.43
CA LEU A 59 -3.36 -3.18 7.85
C LEU A 59 -3.06 -1.95 8.71
N LEU A 60 -3.80 -0.85 8.54
CA LEU A 60 -3.65 0.36 9.37
C LEU A 60 -3.86 0.08 10.86
N ALA A 61 -4.61 -0.97 11.24
CA ALA A 61 -4.76 -1.35 12.65
C ALA A 61 -3.44 -1.76 13.33
N TRP A 62 -2.39 -2.07 12.56
CA TRP A 62 -1.05 -2.40 13.04
C TRP A 62 -0.04 -1.24 12.90
N GLN A 63 -0.50 -0.02 12.61
CA GLN A 63 0.33 1.18 12.58
C GLN A 63 1.58 0.98 11.69
N GLU A 64 2.79 1.25 12.19
CA GLU A 64 4.03 1.11 11.41
C GLU A 64 4.21 -0.27 10.78
N ALA A 65 3.96 -1.35 11.53
CA ALA A 65 4.09 -2.71 11.00
C ALA A 65 3.09 -2.97 9.86
N GLY A 66 1.91 -2.33 9.94
CA GLY A 66 0.93 -2.30 8.87
C GLY A 66 1.47 -1.62 7.61
N LEU A 67 2.05 -0.42 7.76
CA LEU A 67 2.63 0.34 6.64
C LEU A 67 3.79 -0.40 5.97
N GLU A 68 4.66 -1.04 6.75
CA GLU A 68 5.76 -1.88 6.22
C GLU A 68 5.22 -3.11 5.48
N THR A 69 4.14 -3.70 6.00
CA THR A 69 3.46 -4.81 5.32
C THR A 69 2.84 -4.37 3.99
N MET A 70 2.32 -3.13 3.89
CA MET A 70 1.83 -2.58 2.62
C MET A 70 2.94 -2.45 1.58
N LEU A 71 4.13 -1.99 1.99
CA LEU A 71 5.30 -1.93 1.12
C LEU A 71 5.63 -3.31 0.58
N ASP A 72 5.79 -4.30 1.45
CA ASP A 72 6.13 -5.67 1.05
C ASP A 72 5.08 -6.24 0.07
N LEU A 73 3.79 -6.03 0.33
CA LEU A 73 2.70 -6.45 -0.56
C LEU A 73 2.68 -5.74 -1.91
N ALA A 74 3.10 -4.47 -1.96
CA ALA A 74 3.19 -3.72 -3.20
C ALA A 74 4.38 -4.17 -4.06
N LEU A 75 5.46 -4.65 -3.44
CA LEU A 75 6.66 -5.13 -4.13
C LEU A 75 6.58 -6.60 -4.56
N THR A 76 5.84 -7.43 -3.82
CA THR A 76 5.87 -8.90 -4.02
C THR A 76 4.64 -9.47 -4.75
N ALA A 77 3.50 -8.79 -4.71
CA ALA A 77 2.26 -9.28 -5.30
C ALA A 77 2.02 -8.70 -6.70
N PRO A 78 1.30 -9.41 -7.59
CA PRO A 78 1.15 -9.00 -8.98
C PRO A 78 0.54 -7.60 -9.13
N PHE A 79 1.35 -6.73 -9.74
CA PHE A 79 1.04 -5.42 -10.29
C PHE A 79 -0.29 -5.40 -11.07
N PRO A 80 -1.05 -4.28 -11.16
CA PRO A 80 -0.78 -2.91 -10.66
C PRO A 80 -1.61 -2.45 -9.43
N HIS A 81 -2.50 -3.29 -8.90
CA HIS A 81 -3.52 -2.82 -7.96
C HIS A 81 -3.01 -2.60 -6.52
N ASN A 82 -2.08 -3.43 -6.03
CA ASN A 82 -1.49 -3.25 -4.71
C ASN A 82 -0.64 -1.99 -4.66
N LEU A 83 0.08 -1.68 -5.74
CA LEU A 83 0.82 -0.43 -5.88
C LEU A 83 -0.10 0.78 -5.77
N HIS A 84 -1.23 0.79 -6.50
CA HIS A 84 -2.21 1.86 -6.41
C HIS A 84 -2.73 2.04 -4.97
N LEU A 85 -3.14 0.96 -4.30
CA LEU A 85 -3.68 1.03 -2.94
C LEU A 85 -2.62 1.51 -1.94
N ALA A 86 -1.39 1.00 -2.04
CA ALA A 86 -0.27 1.45 -1.21
C ALA A 86 -0.02 2.94 -1.39
N CYS A 87 0.11 3.41 -2.63
CA CYS A 87 0.37 4.82 -2.92
C CYS A 87 -0.76 5.74 -2.46
N ASP A 88 -2.02 5.37 -2.65
CA ASP A 88 -3.16 6.19 -2.23
C ASP A 88 -3.24 6.30 -0.69
N ILE A 89 -3.06 5.18 0.02
CA ILE A 89 -3.07 5.16 1.49
C ILE A 89 -1.87 5.89 2.07
N LEU A 90 -0.65 5.55 1.62
CA LEU A 90 0.60 6.13 2.13
C LEU A 90 0.67 7.63 1.83
N SER A 91 0.23 8.06 0.64
CA SER A 91 0.21 9.50 0.32
C SER A 91 -0.80 10.27 1.16
N SER A 92 -1.94 9.68 1.54
CA SER A 92 -2.89 10.28 2.49
C SER A 92 -2.22 10.50 3.85
N ILE A 93 -1.61 9.45 4.39
CA ILE A 93 -0.99 9.49 5.71
C ILE A 93 0.19 10.46 5.72
N ALA A 94 1.01 10.47 4.66
CA ALA A 94 2.16 11.36 4.53
C ALA A 94 1.77 12.85 4.53
N ILE A 95 0.57 13.19 4.06
CA ILE A 95 0.05 14.58 4.16
C ILE A 95 -0.77 14.84 5.43
N GLY A 96 -0.80 13.88 6.36
CA GLY A 96 -1.51 13.97 7.65
C GLY A 96 -3.02 13.70 7.55
N GLU A 97 -3.48 13.08 6.47
CA GLU A 97 -4.90 12.78 6.24
C GLU A 97 -5.19 11.29 6.44
N MET A 98 -6.34 10.98 7.05
CA MET A 98 -6.81 9.60 7.13
C MET A 98 -7.20 9.11 5.71
N PRO A 99 -6.73 7.94 5.26
CA PRO A 99 -7.13 7.39 3.98
C PRO A 99 -8.64 7.15 3.95
N SER A 100 -9.30 7.58 2.88
CA SER A 100 -10.71 7.31 2.66
C SER A 100 -10.89 5.93 2.02
N PHE A 101 -11.72 5.09 2.64
CA PHE A 101 -12.16 3.85 1.98
C PHE A 101 -13.35 4.14 1.07
N LYS A 102 -13.39 3.54 -0.12
CA LYS A 102 -14.49 3.72 -1.08
C LYS A 102 -15.81 3.27 -0.41
N ASN A 103 -16.75 4.21 -0.28
CA ASN A 103 -18.02 4.16 0.48
C ASN A 103 -18.00 4.83 1.88
N ALA A 104 -17.66 6.13 1.90
CA ALA A 104 -17.74 6.97 3.10
C ALA A 104 -19.16 7.17 3.68
N TYR A 105 -20.21 6.73 2.98
CA TYR A 105 -21.60 6.97 3.40
C TYR A 105 -22.06 6.08 4.56
N GLN A 106 -21.41 4.94 4.81
CA GLN A 106 -21.61 4.11 5.99
C GLN A 106 -20.27 3.47 6.38
N MET A 107 -19.60 4.00 7.40
CA MET A 107 -18.49 3.28 7.99
C MET A 107 -19.00 2.02 8.64
N GLU A 108 -18.45 0.89 8.22
CA GLU A 108 -18.78 -0.40 8.80
C GLU A 108 -17.99 -0.59 10.11
N ALA A 109 -18.52 -1.38 11.05
CA ALA A 109 -17.90 -1.56 12.37
C ALA A 109 -16.40 -1.90 12.32
N TRP A 110 -15.97 -2.70 11.33
CA TRP A 110 -14.55 -3.05 11.18
C TRP A 110 -13.68 -1.85 10.76
N GLN A 111 -14.21 -0.92 9.96
CA GLN A 111 -13.51 0.30 9.54
C GLN A 111 -13.37 1.28 10.71
N GLU A 112 -14.40 1.36 11.56
CA GLU A 112 -14.36 2.16 12.78
C GLU A 112 -13.26 1.65 13.72
N GLU A 113 -13.15 0.33 13.90
CA GLU A 113 -12.10 -0.27 14.73
C GLU A 113 -10.70 -0.05 14.14
N VAL A 114 -10.53 -0.13 12.81
CA VAL A 114 -9.27 0.23 12.14
C VAL A 114 -8.89 1.68 12.43
N THR A 115 -9.84 2.60 12.23
CA THR A 115 -9.61 4.05 12.44
C THR A 115 -9.26 4.35 13.90
N LYS A 116 -9.96 3.70 14.84
CA LYS A 116 -9.70 3.82 16.27
C LYS A 116 -8.29 3.34 16.65
N ARG A 117 -7.80 2.26 16.04
CA ARG A 117 -6.46 1.72 16.32
C ARG A 117 -5.33 2.47 15.63
N PHE A 118 -5.57 2.95 14.42
CA PHE A 118 -4.59 3.75 13.69
C PHE A 118 -4.40 5.14 14.30
N GLN A 119 -5.42 5.67 14.99
CA GLN A 119 -5.38 6.97 15.68
C GLN A 119 -5.21 8.14 14.70
N ASP A 120 -4.34 9.09 15.03
CA ASP A 120 -4.04 10.29 14.25
C ASP A 120 -2.96 10.01 13.20
N ALA A 121 -3.32 10.18 11.92
CA ALA A 121 -2.42 10.02 10.79
C ALA A 121 -1.18 10.94 10.88
N SER A 122 -1.28 12.07 11.60
CA SER A 122 -0.18 13.03 11.76
C SER A 122 1.08 12.39 12.36
N VAL A 123 0.91 11.41 13.27
CA VAL A 123 1.99 10.67 13.94
C VAL A 123 2.84 9.87 12.96
N PHE A 124 2.24 9.39 11.87
CA PHE A 124 2.88 8.50 10.91
C PHE A 124 3.30 9.20 9.62
N THR A 125 3.18 10.52 9.53
CA THR A 125 3.50 11.32 8.32
C THR A 125 4.89 11.03 7.77
N SER A 126 5.93 11.18 8.60
CA SER A 126 7.32 10.94 8.19
C SER A 126 7.55 9.49 7.77
N LYS A 127 7.03 8.53 8.52
CA LYS A 127 7.18 7.10 8.23
C LYS A 127 6.49 6.72 6.92
N ALA A 128 5.29 7.24 6.68
CA ALA A 128 4.53 7.01 5.47
C ALA A 128 5.23 7.64 4.25
N GLU A 129 5.81 8.84 4.38
CA GLU A 129 6.61 9.44 3.32
C GLU A 129 7.85 8.60 3.01
N ASP A 130 8.58 8.13 4.02
CA ASP A 130 9.75 7.27 3.83
C ASP A 130 9.42 5.96 3.13
N ILE A 131 8.30 5.33 3.51
CA ILE A 131 7.82 4.10 2.88
C ILE A 131 7.37 4.36 1.43
N LEU A 132 6.63 5.44 1.20
CA LEU A 132 6.21 5.85 -0.15
C LEU A 132 7.41 6.13 -1.06
N ARG A 133 8.45 6.76 -0.51
CA ARG A 133 9.73 6.99 -1.19
C ARG A 133 10.42 5.69 -1.57
N LYS A 134 10.54 4.74 -0.63
CA LYS A 134 11.10 3.41 -0.90
C LYS A 134 10.32 2.69 -2.01
N LEU A 135 9.00 2.73 -1.94
CA LEU A 135 8.11 2.10 -2.92
C LEU A 135 8.36 2.68 -4.32
N ILE A 136 8.28 4.00 -4.47
CA ILE A 136 8.44 4.65 -5.78
C ILE A 136 9.87 4.46 -6.32
N LEU A 137 10.89 4.51 -5.47
CA LEU A 137 12.28 4.30 -5.89
C LEU A 137 12.57 2.87 -6.35
N SER A 138 11.83 1.88 -5.84
CA SER A 138 11.97 0.47 -6.23
C SER A 138 11.27 0.11 -7.54
N LEU A 139 10.48 1.03 -8.11
CA LEU A 139 9.81 0.79 -9.40
C LEU A 139 10.82 0.79 -10.54
N ASP A 140 10.58 -0.10 -11.51
CA ASP A 140 11.31 -0.09 -12.77
C ASP A 140 10.81 1.06 -13.69
N GLU A 141 11.47 1.25 -14.84
CA GLU A 141 11.10 2.33 -15.78
C GLU A 141 9.68 2.15 -16.34
N ALA A 142 9.28 0.92 -16.67
CA ALA A 142 7.95 0.66 -17.23
C ALA A 142 6.86 0.98 -16.21
N ASP A 143 7.06 0.61 -14.96
CA ASP A 143 6.15 0.85 -13.86
C ASP A 143 6.04 2.34 -13.51
N ILE A 144 7.15 3.09 -13.63
CA ILE A 144 7.15 4.53 -13.38
C ILE A 144 6.49 5.33 -14.50
N ASP A 145 6.63 4.90 -15.73
CA ASP A 145 5.98 5.53 -16.89
C ASP A 145 4.46 5.28 -16.84
N HIS A 146 4.05 4.14 -16.28
CA HIS A 146 2.67 3.82 -16.01
C HIS A 146 2.15 4.39 -14.69
N LEU A 147 2.99 5.01 -13.87
CA LEU A 147 2.61 5.55 -12.57
C LEU A 147 1.38 6.47 -12.65
N PRO A 148 1.25 7.41 -13.62
CA PRO A 148 0.04 8.22 -13.75
C PRO A 148 -1.22 7.37 -14.00
N SER A 149 -1.12 6.33 -14.82
CA SER A 149 -2.22 5.42 -15.12
C SER A 149 -2.54 4.50 -13.95
N VAL A 150 -1.52 3.97 -13.27
CA VAL A 150 -1.61 3.07 -12.12
C VAL A 150 -2.21 3.79 -10.93
N LEU A 151 -1.83 5.06 -10.70
CA LEU A 151 -2.28 5.88 -9.58
C LEU A 151 -3.64 6.55 -9.83
N GLY A 152 -4.26 6.29 -10.98
CA GLY A 152 -5.55 6.87 -11.32
C GLY A 152 -5.52 8.39 -11.28
N PHE A 153 -4.57 9.03 -11.99
CA PHE A 153 -4.25 10.47 -12.00
C PHE A 153 -5.45 11.43 -11.84
N ARG A 154 -6.64 11.06 -12.35
CA ARG A 154 -7.91 11.77 -12.14
C ARG A 154 -8.29 11.97 -10.67
N PHE A 155 -8.07 11.01 -9.79
CA PHE A 155 -8.43 11.09 -8.37
C PHE A 155 -7.53 12.05 -7.59
N TRP A 156 -6.32 12.33 -8.06
CA TRP A 156 -5.36 13.17 -7.35
C TRP A 156 -5.42 14.64 -7.74
N PHE A 157 -6.02 14.98 -8.88
CA PHE A 157 -6.41 16.38 -9.12
C PHE A 157 -7.43 16.89 -8.09
N GLN A 158 -8.13 16.00 -7.40
CA GLN A 158 -9.02 16.36 -6.31
C GLN A 158 -8.26 16.68 -5.01
N ASN A 159 -7.00 16.24 -4.88
CA ASN A 159 -6.15 16.52 -3.72
C ASN A 159 -4.73 16.98 -4.16
N PRO A 160 -4.51 18.30 -4.34
CA PRO A 160 -3.25 18.82 -4.87
C PRO A 160 -2.04 18.57 -3.94
N LYS A 161 -2.25 18.35 -2.64
CA LYS A 161 -1.16 18.02 -1.71
C LYS A 161 -0.59 16.63 -1.99
N LYS A 162 -1.46 15.62 -2.12
CA LYS A 162 -1.06 14.26 -2.51
C LYS A 162 -0.32 14.29 -3.84
N LEU A 163 -0.89 14.97 -4.84
CA LEU A 163 -0.28 15.08 -6.17
C LEU A 163 1.14 15.66 -6.11
N ARG A 164 1.35 16.77 -5.38
CA ARG A 164 2.68 17.38 -5.22
C ARG A 164 3.67 16.43 -4.55
N LEU A 165 3.23 15.70 -3.52
CA LEU A 165 4.08 14.75 -2.81
C LEU A 165 4.53 13.61 -3.72
N ILE A 166 3.60 12.97 -4.46
CA ILE A 166 4.02 11.88 -5.34
C ILE A 166 4.87 12.37 -6.50
N LEU A 167 4.56 13.54 -7.09
CA LEU A 167 5.40 14.10 -8.15
C LEU A 167 6.81 14.42 -7.63
N SER A 168 6.96 14.97 -6.42
CA SER A 168 8.28 15.23 -5.84
C SER A 168 9.07 13.94 -5.64
N ILE A 169 8.44 12.86 -5.16
CA ILE A 169 9.10 11.57 -4.99
C ILE A 169 9.42 10.91 -6.35
N ALA A 170 8.49 10.92 -7.30
CA ALA A 170 8.69 10.35 -8.64
C ALA A 170 9.79 11.07 -9.41
N SER A 171 9.88 12.39 -9.31
CA SER A 171 10.97 13.17 -9.93
C SER A 171 12.36 12.77 -9.42
N LEU A 172 12.49 12.41 -8.14
CA LEU A 172 13.77 11.91 -7.61
C LEU A 172 14.16 10.58 -8.26
N ARG A 173 13.18 9.71 -8.55
CA ARG A 173 13.44 8.46 -9.26
C ARG A 173 13.81 8.72 -10.72
N TRP A 174 13.11 9.60 -11.42
CA TRP A 174 13.49 10.01 -12.78
C TRP A 174 14.90 10.58 -12.86
N ILE A 175 15.30 11.41 -11.91
CA ILE A 175 16.67 11.94 -11.81
C ILE A 175 17.66 10.79 -11.54
N ALA A 176 17.35 9.89 -10.60
CA ALA A 176 18.22 8.75 -10.28
C ALA A 176 18.42 7.81 -11.47
N VAL A 177 17.38 7.55 -12.26
CA VAL A 177 17.47 6.83 -13.54
C VAL A 177 18.34 7.59 -14.53
N GLY A 178 18.04 8.88 -14.74
CA GLY A 178 18.74 9.73 -15.70
C GLY A 178 20.25 9.80 -15.43
N ASN A 179 20.65 9.94 -14.16
CA ASN A 179 22.06 9.94 -13.77
C ASN A 179 22.75 8.63 -14.13
N LYS A 180 22.11 7.48 -13.86
CA LYS A 180 22.68 6.18 -14.23
C LYS A 180 22.87 6.05 -15.74
N VAL A 181 21.88 6.46 -16.54
CA VAL A 181 21.98 6.43 -18.01
C VAL A 181 23.12 7.33 -18.52
N ILE A 182 23.27 8.52 -17.93
CA ILE A 182 24.37 9.44 -18.25
C ILE A 182 25.72 8.81 -17.88
N ASP A 183 25.84 8.23 -16.70
CA ASP A 183 27.07 7.57 -16.23
C ASP A 183 27.45 6.37 -17.12
N ASP A 184 26.48 5.53 -17.47
CA ASP A 184 26.66 4.39 -18.39
C ASP A 184 27.12 4.87 -19.78
N TYR A 185 26.56 5.98 -20.27
CA TYR A 185 26.96 6.60 -21.54
C TYR A 185 28.38 7.19 -21.48
N LEU A 186 28.73 7.86 -20.38
CA LEU A 186 30.08 8.39 -20.15
C LEU A 186 31.13 7.27 -20.08
N GLN A 187 30.82 6.15 -19.43
CA GLN A 187 31.70 4.98 -19.41
C GLN A 187 31.94 4.38 -20.80
N LEU A 188 30.92 4.36 -21.67
CA LEU A 188 31.08 3.91 -23.06
C LEU A 188 31.98 4.84 -23.90
N ILE A 189 31.97 6.15 -23.61
CA ILE A 189 32.87 7.11 -24.26
C ILE A 189 34.31 6.90 -23.76
N VAL A 190 34.51 6.73 -22.46
CA VAL A 190 35.83 6.58 -21.84
C VAL A 190 36.48 5.25 -22.23
N ASN A 191 35.74 4.14 -22.27
CA ASN A 191 36.27 2.81 -22.60
C ASN A 191 36.46 2.54 -24.11
N ARG A 192 36.10 3.49 -24.98
CA ARG A 192 36.32 3.42 -26.44
C ARG A 192 37.58 4.17 -26.91
N HIS A 193 38.32 4.77 -25.99
CA HIS A 193 39.64 5.36 -26.20
C HIS A 193 40.71 4.59 -25.42
#